data_AF-A0A7C6FGV5-F1
#
_entry.id   AF-A0A7C6FGV5-F1
#
_cell.length_a   1.000
_cell.length_b   1.000
_cell.length_c   1.000
_cell.angle_alpha   90.00
_cell.angle_beta   90.00
_cell.angle_gamma   90.00
#
_symmetry.space_group_name_H-M   'P 1'
#
loop_
_entity.id
_entity.type
_entity.pdbx_description
1 polymer ?
#
loop_
_entity_poly.entity_id
_entity_poly.type
_entity_poly.pdbx_seq_one_letter_code
_entity_poly.pdbx_strand_id
1 'polypeptide(L)'
;MKLLLVYLFIFAHLVYADKVSDANVTKELNSSTVFDSNVSNDDISVIEEALKQRKIEAEKRLQEEKRQKAILREQKRMEGKRRLRAKIDALVQAKEEIDDALKKDNIWASRYLSYESYKELKKKLEKIDDEILVFQSQNTLNEVQSRELTKLQDESKIIAGKIAQLDDYKSEPFREYNKAINLEDAPVVTNPLDILTALSYQKHLKSLSEEN
;
A
#
# COMPACT_ATOMS: atom_id res chain seq x y z
N MET A 1 -31.71 -5.42 0.94
CA MET A 1 -32.54 -6.55 0.47
C MET A 1 -33.87 -6.16 -0.21
N LYS A 2 -34.22 -4.86 -0.33
CA LYS A 2 -35.45 -4.42 -1.02
C LYS A 2 -35.27 -4.09 -2.52
N LEU A 3 -34.05 -3.78 -2.96
CA LEU A 3 -33.74 -3.45 -4.37
C LEU A 3 -33.70 -4.65 -5.32
N LEU A 4 -33.40 -5.86 -4.80
CA LEU A 4 -33.29 -7.08 -5.60
C LEU A 4 -34.67 -7.64 -5.97
N LEU A 5 -35.68 -7.41 -5.13
CA LEU A 5 -37.09 -7.78 -5.37
C LEU A 5 -37.73 -6.91 -6.46
N VAL A 6 -37.35 -5.63 -6.57
CA VAL A 6 -37.85 -4.73 -7.61
C VAL A 6 -37.34 -5.13 -8.99
N TYR A 7 -36.07 -5.56 -9.10
CA TYR A 7 -35.52 -6.05 -10.37
C TYR A 7 -36.17 -7.35 -10.84
N LEU A 8 -36.55 -8.23 -9.90
CA LEU A 8 -37.24 -9.49 -10.22
C LEU A 8 -38.69 -9.24 -10.70
N PHE A 9 -39.35 -8.20 -10.17
CA PHE A 9 -40.68 -7.78 -10.62
C PHE A 9 -40.67 -7.14 -12.03
N ILE A 10 -39.64 -6.35 -12.35
CA ILE A 10 -39.48 -5.73 -13.68
C ILE A 10 -39.15 -6.78 -14.74
N PHE A 11 -38.33 -7.79 -14.41
CA PHE A 11 -38.01 -8.89 -15.34
C PHE A 11 -39.24 -9.78 -15.62
N ALA A 12 -40.12 -9.98 -14.64
CA ALA A 12 -41.35 -10.74 -14.82
C ALA A 12 -42.36 -10.02 -15.75
N HIS A 13 -42.44 -8.68 -15.73
CA HIS A 13 -43.30 -7.92 -16.64
C HIS A 13 -42.78 -7.87 -18.09
N LEU A 14 -41.46 -7.87 -18.29
CA LEU A 14 -40.87 -7.94 -19.64
C LEU A 14 -41.07 -9.31 -20.31
N VAL A 15 -41.07 -10.40 -19.54
CA VAL A 15 -41.31 -11.76 -20.07
C VAL A 15 -42.81 -12.04 -20.29
N TYR A 16 -43.71 -11.35 -19.59
CA TYR A 16 -45.16 -11.50 -19.78
C TYR A 16 -45.72 -10.62 -20.91
N ALA A 17 -45.09 -9.48 -21.21
CA ALA A 17 -45.54 -8.57 -22.28
C ALA A 17 -45.40 -9.19 -23.68
N ASP A 18 -44.47 -10.12 -23.89
CA ASP A 18 -44.23 -10.77 -25.19
C ASP A 18 -45.20 -11.95 -25.48
N LYS A 19 -46.09 -12.30 -24.54
CA LYS A 19 -47.08 -13.38 -24.69
C LYS A 19 -48.53 -12.92 -24.75
N VAL A 20 -48.80 -11.60 -24.74
CA VAL A 20 -50.17 -11.04 -24.77
C VAL A 20 -50.38 -10.14 -26.00
N SER A 21 -49.56 -10.28 -27.04
CA SER A 21 -49.77 -9.61 -28.34
C SER A 21 -50.43 -10.49 -29.42
N ASP A 22 -50.68 -11.78 -29.16
CA ASP A 22 -51.16 -12.73 -30.17
C ASP A 22 -52.52 -13.35 -29.82
N ALA A 23 -53.44 -12.58 -29.24
CA ALA A 23 -54.79 -13.06 -28.93
C ALA A 23 -55.88 -12.04 -29.30
N ASN A 24 -55.83 -11.46 -30.50
CA ASN A 24 -56.99 -10.79 -31.12
C ASN A 24 -56.79 -10.50 -32.62
N VAL A 25 -56.49 -11.50 -33.46
CA VAL A 25 -56.80 -11.45 -34.91
C VAL A 25 -57.10 -12.86 -35.42
N THR A 26 -58.20 -13.46 -34.99
CA THR A 26 -58.75 -14.68 -35.63
C THR A 26 -60.27 -14.56 -35.73
N LYS A 27 -60.73 -13.66 -36.59
CA LYS A 27 -62.09 -13.69 -37.17
C LYS A 27 -62.15 -12.66 -38.29
N GLU A 28 -61.58 -13.00 -39.44
CA GLU A 28 -62.11 -12.69 -40.76
C GLU A 28 -61.21 -13.32 -41.84
N LEU A 29 -61.81 -13.68 -42.96
CA LEU A 29 -61.24 -14.37 -44.13
C LEU A 29 -60.98 -15.88 -43.99
N ASN A 30 -62.07 -16.62 -43.80
CA ASN A 30 -62.32 -17.76 -44.69
C ASN A 30 -62.68 -17.20 -46.08
N SER A 31 -61.66 -16.96 -46.91
CA SER A 31 -61.83 -16.95 -48.36
C SER A 31 -60.65 -17.71 -48.96
N SER A 32 -60.99 -18.80 -49.62
CA SER A 32 -60.08 -19.59 -50.43
C SER A 32 -59.28 -18.71 -51.38
N THR A 33 -57.99 -18.58 -51.12
CA THR A 33 -56.99 -18.46 -52.18
C THR A 33 -55.98 -19.56 -51.94
N VAL A 34 -56.17 -20.63 -52.71
CA VAL A 34 -55.13 -21.60 -53.02
C VAL A 34 -53.91 -20.81 -53.47
N PHE A 35 -52.93 -20.65 -52.58
CA PHE A 35 -51.60 -20.22 -52.99
C PHE A 35 -50.95 -21.46 -53.60
N ASP A 36 -50.90 -21.49 -54.92
CA ASP A 36 -50.08 -22.44 -55.68
C ASP A 36 -48.65 -22.36 -55.15
N SER A 37 -48.25 -23.35 -54.35
CA SER A 37 -46.85 -23.55 -54.00
C SER A 37 -46.15 -24.27 -55.15
N ASN A 38 -45.96 -23.58 -56.27
CA ASN A 38 -44.79 -23.80 -57.10
C ASN A 38 -43.68 -22.89 -56.58
N VAL A 39 -43.10 -23.28 -55.43
CA VAL A 39 -41.79 -22.74 -55.05
C VAL A 39 -40.82 -23.30 -56.08
N SER A 40 -40.27 -22.43 -56.94
CA SER A 40 -39.24 -22.85 -57.88
C SER A 40 -38.04 -23.33 -57.08
N ASN A 41 -37.37 -24.40 -57.53
CA ASN A 41 -36.10 -24.85 -56.94
C ASN A 41 -35.07 -23.70 -56.84
N ASP A 42 -35.20 -22.70 -57.72
CA ASP A 42 -34.39 -21.49 -57.71
C ASP A 42 -34.63 -20.63 -56.45
N ASP A 43 -35.86 -20.50 -55.96
CA ASP A 43 -36.18 -19.67 -54.78
C ASP A 43 -35.62 -20.27 -53.48
N ILE A 44 -35.63 -21.61 -53.37
CA ILE A 44 -35.03 -22.33 -52.23
C ILE A 44 -33.50 -22.15 -52.23
N SER A 45 -32.87 -22.23 -53.41
CA SER A 45 -31.42 -22.05 -53.54
C SER A 45 -30.95 -20.64 -53.14
N VAL A 46 -31.73 -19.61 -53.50
CA VAL A 46 -31.48 -18.21 -53.12
C VAL A 46 -31.61 -18.01 -51.61
N ILE A 47 -32.59 -18.66 -50.97
CA ILE A 47 -32.78 -18.60 -49.51
C ILE A 47 -31.63 -19.31 -48.77
N GLU A 48 -31.21 -20.48 -49.24
CA GLU A 48 -30.08 -21.22 -48.63
C GLU A 48 -28.76 -20.44 -48.72
N GLU A 49 -28.50 -19.81 -49.86
CA GLU A 49 -27.31 -18.98 -50.05
C GLU A 49 -27.37 -17.73 -49.15
N ALA A 50 -28.52 -17.08 -49.03
CA ALA A 50 -28.72 -15.96 -48.11
C ALA A 50 -28.51 -16.36 -46.64
N LEU A 51 -28.97 -17.54 -46.22
CA LEU A 51 -28.74 -18.06 -44.87
C LEU A 51 -27.26 -18.38 -44.62
N LYS A 52 -26.55 -18.91 -45.61
CA LYS A 52 -25.11 -19.17 -45.53
C LYS A 52 -24.32 -17.86 -45.39
N GLN A 53 -24.66 -16.84 -46.17
CA GLN A 53 -24.03 -15.51 -46.07
C GLN A 53 -24.28 -14.86 -44.70
N ARG A 54 -25.51 -14.93 -44.19
CA ARG A 54 -25.84 -14.43 -42.84
C ARG A 54 -25.07 -15.14 -41.73
N LYS A 55 -24.86 -16.46 -41.83
CA LYS A 55 -24.04 -17.22 -40.87
C LYS A 55 -22.57 -16.78 -40.91
N ILE A 56 -22.00 -16.65 -42.10
CA ILE A 56 -20.61 -16.17 -42.29
C ILE A 56 -20.47 -14.74 -41.74
N GLU A 57 -21.44 -13.87 -41.99
CA GLU A 57 -21.42 -12.50 -41.48
C GLU A 57 -21.57 -12.46 -39.95
N ALA A 58 -22.46 -13.26 -39.37
CA ALA A 58 -22.62 -13.38 -37.93
C ALA A 58 -21.33 -13.89 -37.25
N GLU A 59 -20.65 -14.87 -37.84
CA GLU A 59 -19.36 -15.36 -37.37
C GLU A 59 -18.27 -14.30 -37.44
N LYS A 60 -18.19 -13.54 -38.53
CA LYS A 60 -17.27 -12.40 -38.67
C LYS A 60 -17.53 -11.32 -37.63
N ARG A 61 -18.80 -10.96 -37.40
CA ARG A 61 -19.21 -9.99 -36.36
C ARG A 61 -18.83 -10.47 -34.96
N LEU A 62 -19.08 -11.74 -34.66
CA LEU A 62 -18.71 -12.36 -33.39
C LEU A 62 -17.18 -12.39 -33.19
N GLN A 63 -16.43 -12.66 -34.25
CA GLN A 63 -14.97 -12.66 -34.21
C GLN A 63 -14.42 -11.25 -33.98
N GLU A 64 -15.00 -10.24 -34.62
CA GLU A 64 -14.61 -8.84 -34.44
C GLU A 64 -14.93 -8.34 -33.02
N GLU A 65 -16.11 -8.66 -32.47
CA GLU A 65 -16.46 -8.32 -31.09
C GLU A 65 -15.48 -8.93 -30.08
N LYS A 66 -15.09 -10.20 -30.28
CA LYS A 66 -14.07 -10.87 -29.45
C LYS A 66 -12.72 -10.15 -29.52
N ARG A 67 -12.30 -9.70 -30.72
CA ARG A 67 -11.06 -8.91 -30.90
C ARG A 67 -11.13 -7.57 -30.18
N GLN A 68 -12.22 -6.83 -30.36
CA GLN A 68 -12.43 -5.54 -29.70
C GLN A 68 -12.43 -5.69 -28.17
N LYS A 69 -13.10 -6.72 -27.65
CA LYS A 69 -13.11 -7.02 -26.21
C LYS A 69 -11.74 -7.40 -25.69
N ALA A 70 -10.92 -8.13 -26.46
CA ALA A 70 -9.56 -8.47 -26.10
C ALA A 70 -8.66 -7.21 -26.05
N ILE A 71 -8.76 -6.33 -27.04
CA ILE A 71 -8.04 -5.04 -27.08
C ILE A 71 -8.42 -4.18 -25.88
N LEU A 72 -9.71 -4.03 -25.59
CA LEU A 72 -10.20 -3.25 -24.45
C LEU A 72 -9.70 -3.81 -23.11
N ARG A 73 -9.70 -5.13 -22.94
CA ARG A 73 -9.16 -5.79 -21.74
C ARG A 73 -7.67 -5.50 -21.57
N GLU A 74 -6.91 -5.58 -22.65
CA GLU A 74 -5.48 -5.30 -22.63
C GLU A 74 -5.20 -3.84 -22.33
N GLN A 75 -5.96 -2.90 -22.91
CA GLN A 75 -5.88 -1.48 -22.59
C GLN A 75 -6.13 -1.22 -21.10
N LYS A 76 -7.20 -1.78 -20.54
CA LYS A 76 -7.50 -1.66 -19.09
C LYS A 76 -6.39 -2.25 -18.23
N ARG A 77 -5.82 -3.38 -18.63
CA ARG A 77 -4.68 -4.01 -17.94
C ARG A 77 -3.45 -3.10 -17.96
N MET A 78 -3.14 -2.52 -19.12
CA MET A 78 -2.00 -1.63 -19.30
C MET A 78 -2.20 -0.30 -18.55
N GLU A 79 -3.41 0.25 -18.56
CA GLU A 79 -3.75 1.43 -17.78
C GLU A 79 -3.62 1.15 -16.27
N GLY A 80 -4.11 0.01 -15.79
CA GLY A 80 -3.94 -0.42 -14.40
C GLY A 80 -2.47 -0.51 -14.00
N LYS A 81 -1.63 -1.12 -14.85
CA LYS A 81 -0.17 -1.17 -14.63
C LYS A 81 0.47 0.22 -14.62
N ARG A 82 0.06 1.12 -15.51
CA ARG A 82 0.56 2.51 -15.57
C ARG A 82 0.20 3.27 -14.31
N ARG A 83 -1.05 3.18 -13.84
CA ARG A 83 -1.52 3.80 -12.60
C ARG A 83 -0.74 3.27 -11.38
N LEU A 84 -0.50 1.96 -11.34
CA LEU A 84 0.28 1.36 -10.26
C LEU A 84 1.73 1.87 -10.26
N ARG A 85 2.38 1.94 -11.43
CA ARG A 85 3.74 2.50 -11.55
C ARG A 85 3.80 3.95 -11.10
N ALA A 86 2.91 4.80 -11.62
CA ALA A 86 2.86 6.20 -11.20
C ALA A 86 2.67 6.37 -9.69
N LYS A 87 1.88 5.49 -9.05
CA LYS A 87 1.72 5.49 -7.59
C LYS A 87 2.99 5.05 -6.86
N ILE A 88 3.69 4.04 -7.37
CA ILE A 88 4.98 3.60 -6.82
C ILE A 88 5.99 4.75 -6.92
N ASP A 89 6.11 5.37 -8.10
CA ASP A 89 7.05 6.47 -8.34
C ASP A 89 6.77 7.66 -7.41
N ALA A 90 5.49 8.02 -7.23
CA ALA A 90 5.09 9.08 -6.29
C ALA A 90 5.42 8.73 -4.83
N LEU A 91 5.26 7.47 -4.41
CA LEU A 91 5.60 7.03 -3.06
C LEU A 91 7.12 7.00 -2.84
N VAL A 92 7.89 6.62 -3.85
CA VAL A 92 9.36 6.64 -3.81
C VAL A 92 9.84 8.08 -3.67
N GLN A 93 9.32 9.01 -4.47
CA GLN A 93 9.66 10.42 -4.37
C GLN A 93 9.31 10.99 -2.99
N ALA A 94 8.10 10.74 -2.49
CA ALA A 94 7.69 11.22 -1.17
C ALA A 94 8.59 10.66 -0.05
N LYS A 95 9.04 9.40 -0.18
CA LYS A 95 10.01 8.82 0.74
C LYS A 95 11.36 9.54 0.68
N GLU A 96 11.87 9.83 -0.51
CA GLU A 96 13.14 10.55 -0.68
C GLU A 96 13.09 11.96 -0.08
N GLU A 97 11.98 12.67 -0.27
CA GLU A 97 11.76 13.99 0.33
C GLU A 97 11.77 13.93 1.86
N ILE A 98 11.14 12.90 2.45
CA ILE A 98 11.17 12.66 3.90
C ILE A 98 12.59 12.34 4.35
N ASP A 99 13.29 11.44 3.65
CA ASP A 99 14.65 11.04 4.01
C ASP A 99 15.61 12.23 3.98
N ASP A 100 15.50 13.11 2.99
CA ASP A 100 16.32 14.32 2.90
C ASP A 100 15.97 15.35 3.99
N ALA A 101 14.70 15.49 4.34
CA ALA A 101 14.28 16.30 5.48
C ALA A 101 14.81 15.75 6.82
N LEU A 102 14.96 14.44 6.96
CA LEU A 102 15.52 13.80 8.15
C LEU A 102 17.05 13.89 8.22
N LYS A 103 17.77 13.98 7.09
CA LYS A 103 19.24 14.14 7.07
C LYS A 103 19.70 15.54 7.49
N LYS A 104 18.87 16.55 7.29
CA LYS A 104 19.23 17.95 7.57
C LYS A 104 19.09 18.24 9.06
N ASP A 105 20.18 18.09 9.82
CA ASP A 105 20.34 18.50 11.23
C ASP A 105 19.12 18.20 12.12
N ASN A 106 18.47 17.05 11.88
CA ASN A 106 17.28 16.69 12.62
C ASN A 106 17.67 15.94 13.90
N ILE A 107 17.66 16.68 15.00
CA ILE A 107 18.01 16.18 16.33
C ILE A 107 17.10 15.01 16.74
N TRP A 108 15.81 15.07 16.40
CA TRP A 108 14.85 13.99 16.68
C TRP A 108 15.19 12.72 15.90
N ALA A 109 15.55 12.85 14.62
CA ALA A 109 15.95 11.74 13.78
C ALA A 109 17.24 11.07 14.31
N SER A 110 18.25 11.88 14.62
CA SER A 110 19.51 11.40 15.20
C SER A 110 19.28 10.64 16.51
N ARG A 111 18.47 11.21 17.41
CA ARG A 111 18.14 10.59 18.70
C ARG A 111 17.36 9.30 18.55
N TYR A 112 16.39 9.25 17.62
CA TYR A 112 15.63 8.05 17.30
C TYR A 112 16.54 6.94 16.72
N LEU A 113 17.44 7.28 15.81
CA LEU A 113 18.38 6.32 15.22
C LEU A 113 19.30 5.69 16.27
N SER A 114 19.79 6.49 17.22
CA SER A 114 20.57 5.97 18.34
C SER A 114 19.75 5.04 19.24
N TYR A 115 18.48 5.35 19.48
CA TYR A 115 17.58 4.48 20.25
C TYR A 115 17.28 3.15 19.54
N GLU A 116 17.01 3.18 18.23
CA GLU A 116 16.83 1.95 17.46
C GLU A 116 18.13 1.11 17.43
N SER A 117 19.29 1.76 17.28
CA SER A 117 20.59 1.09 17.38
C SER A 117 20.78 0.42 18.73
N TYR A 118 20.40 1.08 19.84
CA TYR A 118 20.38 0.47 21.18
C TYR A 118 19.50 -0.78 21.21
N LYS A 119 18.26 -0.70 20.70
CA LYS A 119 17.32 -1.85 20.67
C LYS A 119 17.85 -3.01 19.86
N GLU A 120 18.44 -2.75 18.70
CA GLU A 120 19.04 -3.78 17.84
C GLU A 120 20.22 -4.46 18.51
N LEU A 121 21.13 -3.69 19.10
CA LEU A 121 22.27 -4.21 19.85
C LEU A 121 21.82 -5.04 21.04
N LYS A 122 20.79 -4.60 21.77
CA LYS A 122 20.23 -5.35 22.89
C LYS A 122 19.66 -6.70 22.47
N LYS A 123 18.85 -6.73 21.40
CA LYS A 123 18.34 -7.99 20.83
C LYS A 123 19.46 -8.91 20.37
N LYS A 124 20.54 -8.34 19.81
CA LYS A 124 21.70 -9.11 19.38
C LYS A 124 22.46 -9.70 20.58
N LEU A 125 22.64 -8.91 21.63
CA LEU A 125 23.26 -9.37 22.88
C LEU A 125 22.45 -10.51 23.50
N GLU A 126 21.14 -10.36 23.61
CA GLU A 126 20.24 -11.41 24.14
C GLU A 126 20.42 -12.73 23.38
N LYS A 127 20.46 -12.69 22.04
CA LYS A 127 20.70 -13.90 21.23
C LYS A 127 22.07 -14.53 21.46
N ILE A 128 23.12 -13.71 21.53
CA ILE A 128 24.48 -14.21 21.77
C ILE A 128 24.59 -14.82 23.16
N ASP A 129 24.01 -14.18 24.16
CA ASP A 129 24.01 -14.69 25.54
C ASP A 129 23.23 -16.01 25.64
N ASP A 130 22.10 -16.15 24.93
CA ASP A 130 21.37 -17.41 24.81
C ASP A 130 22.23 -18.51 24.16
N GLU A 131 22.97 -18.20 23.09
CA GLU A 131 23.89 -19.14 22.43
C GLU A 131 25.05 -19.55 23.35
N ILE A 132 25.62 -18.60 24.08
CA ILE A 132 26.65 -18.85 25.09
C ILE A 132 26.13 -19.81 26.17
N LEU A 133 24.90 -19.58 26.67
CA LEU A 133 24.28 -20.45 27.66
C LEU A 133 24.10 -21.87 27.14
N VAL A 134 23.71 -22.04 25.88
CA VAL A 134 23.60 -23.36 25.23
C VAL A 134 24.96 -24.07 25.25
N PHE A 135 26.04 -23.41 24.83
CA PHE A 135 27.38 -24.01 24.88
C PHE A 135 27.84 -24.30 26.31
N GLN A 136 27.59 -23.41 27.27
CA GLN A 136 27.96 -23.60 28.68
C GLN A 136 27.18 -24.72 29.37
N SER A 137 25.96 -25.02 28.90
CA SER A 137 25.15 -26.12 29.41
C SER A 137 25.64 -27.50 28.96
N GLN A 138 26.54 -27.57 27.99
CA GLN A 138 27.11 -28.83 27.50
C GLN A 138 28.20 -29.32 28.45
N ASN A 139 28.12 -30.59 28.86
CA ASN A 139 29.11 -31.21 29.78
C ASN A 139 30.53 -31.24 29.20
N THR A 140 30.67 -31.34 27.88
CA THR A 140 31.96 -31.33 27.18
C THR A 140 31.83 -30.59 25.85
N LEU A 141 32.81 -29.74 25.56
CA LEU A 141 32.91 -29.01 24.29
C LEU A 141 34.10 -29.57 23.51
N ASN A 142 33.91 -29.81 22.22
CA ASN A 142 35.05 -30.10 21.34
C ASN A 142 35.84 -28.80 21.04
N GLU A 143 37.02 -28.94 20.42
CA GLU A 143 37.90 -27.80 20.18
C GLU A 143 37.25 -26.70 19.32
N VAL A 144 36.42 -27.08 18.35
CA VAL A 144 35.70 -26.13 17.48
C VAL A 144 34.65 -25.37 18.28
N GLN A 145 33.87 -26.07 19.11
CA GLN A 145 32.85 -25.47 19.96
C GLN A 145 33.46 -24.56 21.03
N SER A 146 34.62 -24.93 21.59
CA SER A 146 35.35 -24.10 22.55
C SER A 146 35.84 -22.78 21.92
N ARG A 147 36.34 -22.84 20.68
CA ARG A 147 36.71 -21.62 19.92
C ARG A 147 35.50 -20.75 19.61
N GLU A 148 34.38 -21.34 19.20
CA GLU A 148 33.16 -20.57 18.91
C GLU A 148 32.60 -19.93 20.19
N LEU A 149 32.59 -20.65 21.31
CA LEU A 149 32.20 -20.08 22.61
C LEU A 149 33.06 -18.88 22.99
N THR A 150 34.38 -18.98 22.81
CA THR A 150 35.31 -17.87 23.09
C THR A 150 34.98 -16.66 22.23
N LYS A 151 34.74 -16.88 20.93
CA LYS A 151 34.37 -15.83 19.98
C LYS A 151 33.03 -15.17 20.35
N LEU A 152 32.02 -15.95 20.72
CA LEU A 152 30.72 -15.45 21.18
C LEU A 152 30.87 -14.61 22.46
N GLN A 153 31.70 -15.04 23.41
CA GLN A 153 31.97 -14.29 24.64
C GLN A 153 32.66 -12.95 24.36
N ASP A 154 33.62 -12.93 23.44
CA ASP A 154 34.28 -11.70 23.03
C ASP A 154 33.32 -10.76 22.28
N GLU A 155 32.45 -11.30 21.42
CA GLU A 155 31.42 -10.52 20.75
C GLU A 155 30.39 -9.94 21.75
N SER A 156 29.95 -10.74 22.73
CA SER A 156 29.07 -10.30 23.81
C SER A 156 29.67 -9.12 24.57
N LYS A 157 30.96 -9.19 24.96
CA LYS A 157 31.68 -8.07 25.61
C LYS A 157 31.72 -6.81 24.75
N ILE A 158 32.01 -6.95 23.46
CA ILE A 158 32.06 -5.82 22.53
C ILE A 158 30.69 -5.16 22.41
N ILE A 159 29.63 -5.95 22.27
CA ILE A 159 28.26 -5.44 22.13
C ILE A 159 27.79 -4.80 23.44
N ALA A 160 28.06 -5.41 24.59
CA ALA A 160 27.77 -4.84 25.90
C ALA A 160 28.46 -3.48 26.10
N GLY A 161 29.73 -3.35 25.67
CA GLY A 161 30.45 -2.07 25.68
C GLY A 161 29.79 -1.01 24.80
N LYS A 162 29.33 -1.37 23.59
CA LYS A 162 28.59 -0.46 22.71
C LYS A 162 27.25 -0.05 23.30
N ILE A 163 26.53 -0.96 23.96
CA ILE A 163 25.28 -0.66 24.65
C ILE A 163 25.51 0.33 25.79
N ALA A 164 26.59 0.18 26.56
CA ALA A 164 26.93 1.10 27.64
C ALA A 164 27.17 2.54 27.16
N GLN A 165 27.70 2.71 25.95
CA GLN A 165 27.85 4.03 25.31
C GLN A 165 26.51 4.66 24.88
N LEU A 166 25.43 3.88 24.87
CA LEU A 166 24.08 4.28 24.46
C LEU A 166 23.08 4.27 25.64
N ASP A 167 23.54 4.18 26.88
CA ASP A 167 22.65 4.00 28.04
C ASP A 167 21.71 5.20 28.24
N ASP A 168 22.13 6.41 27.85
CA ASP A 168 21.31 7.63 27.89
C ASP A 168 20.04 7.53 27.03
N TYR A 169 20.01 6.60 26.06
CA TYR A 169 18.90 6.43 25.12
C TYR A 169 17.89 5.35 25.59
N LYS A 170 18.21 4.59 26.65
CA LYS A 170 17.53 3.35 27.03
C LYS A 170 16.06 3.49 27.43
N SER A 171 15.76 4.42 28.33
CA SER A 171 14.42 4.56 28.93
C SER A 171 13.64 5.72 28.32
N GLU A 172 14.32 6.86 28.10
CA GLU A 172 13.68 8.07 27.62
C GLU A 172 14.58 8.79 26.61
N PRO A 173 14.65 8.30 25.36
CA PRO A 173 15.50 8.89 24.35
C PRO A 173 15.17 10.36 24.10
N PHE A 174 13.95 10.83 24.35
CA PHE A 174 13.59 12.23 24.12
C PHE A 174 13.48 13.07 25.40
N ARG A 175 13.92 12.56 26.57
CA ARG A 175 13.73 13.26 27.85
C ARG A 175 14.29 14.67 27.83
N GLU A 176 15.49 14.85 27.30
CA GLU A 176 16.20 16.14 27.32
C GLU A 176 15.50 17.20 26.48
N TYR A 177 14.89 16.80 25.36
CA TYR A 177 14.15 17.70 24.47
C TYR A 177 12.71 17.96 24.92
N ASN A 178 12.17 17.10 25.79
CA ASN A 178 10.83 17.27 26.35
C ASN A 178 10.84 18.03 27.69
N LYS A 179 12.02 18.36 28.25
CA LYS A 179 12.10 19.15 29.46
C LYS A 179 11.81 20.61 29.14
N ALA A 180 10.85 21.19 29.85
CA ALA A 180 10.68 22.63 29.86
C ALA A 180 12.00 23.27 30.29
N ILE A 181 12.47 24.26 29.52
CA ILE A 181 13.63 25.05 29.88
C ILE A 181 13.27 25.79 31.17
N ASN A 182 14.00 25.48 32.26
CA ASN A 182 13.85 26.21 33.51
C ASN A 182 14.53 27.57 33.32
N LEU A 183 13.72 28.60 33.09
CA LEU A 183 14.19 29.97 33.01
C LEU A 183 14.43 30.49 34.44
N GLU A 184 15.62 31.03 34.68
CA GLU A 184 15.88 31.86 35.86
C GLU A 184 15.07 33.16 35.75
N ASP A 185 14.76 33.76 36.89
CA ASP A 185 14.07 35.05 36.95
C ASP A 185 14.85 36.12 36.17
N ALA A 186 14.12 36.95 35.44
CA ALA A 186 14.74 38.02 34.66
C ALA A 186 15.50 38.98 35.58
N PRO A 187 16.76 39.36 35.25
CA PRO A 187 17.55 40.24 36.09
C PRO A 187 16.91 41.63 36.16
N VAL A 188 16.76 42.16 37.37
CA VAL A 188 16.26 43.51 37.60
C VAL A 188 17.41 44.51 37.49
N VAL A 189 17.29 45.48 36.58
CA VAL A 189 18.29 46.54 36.40
C VAL A 189 18.00 47.66 37.39
N THR A 190 18.75 47.69 38.50
CA THR A 190 18.62 48.69 39.56
C THR A 190 19.69 49.77 39.48
N ASN A 191 20.84 49.44 38.88
CA ASN A 191 21.95 50.33 38.65
C ASN A 191 22.55 50.14 37.24
N PRO A 192 23.39 51.07 36.74
CA PRO A 192 23.94 50.99 35.39
C PRO A 192 24.87 49.78 35.13
N LEU A 193 25.50 49.19 36.14
CA LEU A 193 26.34 48.00 35.97
C LEU A 193 25.51 46.73 35.75
N ASP A 194 24.27 46.69 36.25
CA ASP A 194 23.34 45.57 36.05
C ASP A 194 22.98 45.34 34.58
N ILE A 195 23.24 46.32 33.70
CA ILE A 195 23.07 46.20 32.25
C ILE A 195 23.90 45.03 31.70
N LEU A 196 25.09 44.77 32.25
CA LEU A 196 25.92 43.65 31.83
C LEU A 196 25.25 42.30 32.13
N THR A 197 24.60 42.19 33.29
CA THR A 197 23.84 41.00 33.69
C THR A 197 22.62 40.80 32.79
N ALA A 198 21.89 41.88 32.47
CA ALA A 198 20.76 41.83 31.55
C ALA A 198 21.19 41.41 30.13
N LEU A 199 22.32 41.92 29.62
CA LEU A 199 22.86 41.51 28.32
C LEU A 199 23.34 40.05 28.30
N SER A 200 23.94 39.59 29.40
CA SER A 200 24.33 38.20 29.57
C SER A 200 23.11 37.27 29.56
N TYR A 201 22.06 37.62 30.30
CA TYR A 201 20.79 36.90 30.32
C TYR A 201 20.14 36.85 28.92
N GLN A 202 20.12 37.97 28.20
CA GLN A 202 19.62 38.00 26.81
C GLN A 202 20.43 37.07 25.88
N LYS A 203 21.76 37.02 26.04
CA LYS A 203 22.62 36.11 25.27
C LYS A 203 22.33 34.65 25.61
N HIS A 204 22.12 34.34 26.88
CA HIS A 204 21.75 33.00 27.34
C HIS A 204 20.39 32.55 26.78
N LEU A 205 19.39 33.44 26.76
CA LEU A 205 18.11 33.16 26.12
C LEU A 205 18.25 32.88 24.62
N LYS A 206 19.13 33.61 23.92
CA LYS A 206 19.41 33.37 22.50
C LYS A 206 20.05 32.02 22.25
N SER A 207 21.06 31.62 23.05
CA SER A 207 21.69 30.31 22.89
C SER A 207 20.68 29.18 23.14
N LEU A 208 19.81 29.32 24.14
CA LEU A 208 18.73 28.37 24.41
C LEU A 208 17.72 28.27 23.25
N SER A 209 17.50 29.36 22.50
CA SER A 209 16.63 29.34 21.31
C SER A 209 17.30 28.77 20.06
N GLU A 210 18.63 28.76 19.99
CA GLU A 210 19.40 28.22 18.86
C GLU A 210 19.69 26.72 19.02
N GLU A 211 19.65 26.19 20.26
CA GLU A 211 19.86 24.77 20.58
C GLU A 211 18.60 23.89 20.45
N ASN A 212 17.41 24.48 20.21
CA ASN A 212 16.11 23.79 20.09
C ASN A 212 15.47 24.00 18.72
#